data_AF-A0A815JKF9-F1
#
_entry.id   AF-A0A815JKF9-F1
#
_cell.length_a   1.000
_cell.length_b   1.000
_cell.length_c   1.000
_cell.angle_alpha   90.00
_cell.angle_beta   90.00
_cell.angle_gamma   90.00
#
_symmetry.space_group_name_H-M   'P 1'
#
loop_
_entity.id
_entity.type
_entity.pdbx_description
1 polymer ?
#
loop_
_entity_poly.entity_id
_entity_poly.type
_entity_poly.pdbx_seq_one_letter_code
_entity_poly.pdbx_strand_id
1 'polypeptide(L)'
;MYAPRAKFERIYVISPIKIVVIFLICLHCLCLFIAFLTSFWIKTNDGYYGPLFRCEKYFDSNNNLIISIKTICHLNGFVYDIRIFSITLTAILIILSIILAFISILIGSLSFVKNSLTIRYRYWLYTIILLLFICIIDWFILILIPLNYHQQIYHLQWAYVIHCLATLFISLSLIAAILLHNTDDIQYIEGIDVSTNEK
;
A
#
# COMPACT_ATOMS: atom_id res chain seq x y z
N MET A 1 -14.28 -40.49 -8.82
CA MET A 1 -12.80 -40.53 -8.88
C MET A 1 -12.32 -39.31 -9.65
N TYR A 2 -11.77 -38.30 -8.98
CA TYR A 2 -11.07 -37.20 -9.67
C TYR A 2 -9.65 -37.64 -10.00
N ALA A 3 -9.21 -37.38 -11.24
CA ALA A 3 -7.90 -37.81 -11.73
C ALA A 3 -6.77 -37.11 -10.95
N PRO A 4 -5.72 -37.84 -10.52
CA PRO A 4 -4.63 -37.30 -9.72
C PRO A 4 -3.90 -36.12 -10.38
N ARG A 5 -3.94 -35.99 -11.72
CA ARG A 5 -3.33 -34.88 -12.47
C ARG A 5 -3.89 -33.51 -12.07
N ALA A 6 -5.21 -33.40 -11.84
CA ALA A 6 -5.84 -32.14 -11.47
C ALA A 6 -5.40 -31.65 -10.07
N LYS A 7 -5.07 -32.58 -9.16
CA LYS A 7 -4.61 -32.27 -7.79
C LYS A 7 -3.17 -31.76 -7.81
N PHE A 8 -2.30 -32.36 -8.63
CA PHE A 8 -0.91 -31.91 -8.80
C PHE A 8 -0.80 -30.54 -9.49
N GLU A 9 -1.56 -30.30 -10.55
CA GLU A 9 -1.57 -29.00 -11.24
C GLU A 9 -2.03 -27.86 -10.33
N ARG A 10 -3.06 -28.10 -9.50
CA ARG A 10 -3.61 -27.08 -8.60
C ARG A 10 -2.62 -26.67 -7.49
N ILE A 11 -1.86 -27.61 -6.93
CA ILE A 11 -0.81 -27.32 -5.93
C ILE A 11 0.35 -26.51 -6.55
N TYR A 12 0.73 -26.82 -7.79
CA TYR A 12 1.80 -26.12 -8.50
C TYR A 12 1.42 -24.68 -8.89
N VAL A 13 0.13 -24.41 -9.16
CA VAL A 13 -0.36 -23.07 -9.54
C VAL A 13 -0.65 -22.16 -8.34
N ILE A 14 -1.13 -22.70 -7.22
CA ILE A 14 -1.50 -21.89 -6.03
C ILE A 14 -0.26 -21.31 -5.32
N SER A 15 0.83 -22.07 -5.26
CA SER A 15 2.08 -21.65 -4.59
C SER A 15 2.75 -20.40 -5.22
N PRO A 16 2.94 -20.31 -6.55
CA PRO A 16 3.55 -19.13 -7.18
C PRO A 16 2.67 -17.89 -7.09
N ILE A 17 1.33 -18.00 -7.13
CA ILE A 17 0.45 -16.82 -7.04
C ILE A 17 0.58 -16.18 -5.65
N LYS A 18 0.69 -16.96 -4.56
CA LYS A 18 0.93 -16.41 -3.22
C LYS A 18 2.27 -15.66 -3.13
N ILE A 19 3.30 -16.15 -3.83
CA ILE A 19 4.60 -15.47 -3.94
C ILE A 19 4.45 -14.14 -4.71
N VAL A 20 3.70 -14.15 -5.82
CA VAL A 20 3.39 -12.93 -6.58
C VAL A 20 2.64 -11.90 -5.72
N VAL A 21 1.68 -12.34 -4.90
CA VAL A 21 0.99 -11.46 -3.93
C VAL A 21 1.98 -10.81 -2.98
N ILE A 22 2.89 -11.57 -2.36
CA ILE A 22 3.92 -11.01 -1.48
C ILE A 22 4.82 -10.01 -2.22
N PHE A 23 5.22 -10.34 -3.45
CA PHE A 23 6.03 -9.46 -4.28
C PHE A 23 5.32 -8.13 -4.59
N LEU A 24 4.02 -8.18 -4.90
CA LEU A 24 3.20 -6.98 -5.11
C LEU A 24 3.08 -6.13 -3.83
N ILE A 25 2.97 -6.75 -2.65
CA ILE A 25 2.99 -6.03 -1.37
C ILE A 25 4.34 -5.33 -1.17
N CYS A 26 5.46 -5.98 -1.51
CA CYS A 26 6.78 -5.34 -1.47
C CYS A 26 6.88 -4.14 -2.41
N LEU A 27 6.35 -4.24 -3.64
CA LEU A 27 6.29 -3.11 -4.58
C LEU A 27 5.42 -1.97 -4.04
N HIS A 28 4.29 -2.28 -3.43
CA HIS A 28 3.47 -1.30 -2.73
C HIS A 28 4.26 -0.56 -1.64
N CYS A 29 5.00 -1.27 -0.77
CA CYS A 29 5.86 -0.64 0.24
C CYS A 29 6.91 0.29 -0.37
N LEU A 30 7.56 -0.14 -1.46
CA LEU A 30 8.56 0.65 -2.16
C LEU A 30 7.96 1.92 -2.76
N CYS A 31 6.80 1.83 -3.41
CA CYS A 31 6.10 2.98 -3.94
C CYS A 31 5.64 3.94 -2.83
N LEU A 32 5.09 3.43 -1.73
CA LEU A 32 4.72 4.26 -0.57
C LEU A 32 5.92 4.97 0.02
N PHE A 33 7.06 4.29 0.16
CA PHE A 33 8.28 4.89 0.70
C PHE A 33 8.80 6.01 -0.21
N ILE A 34 8.82 5.79 -1.53
CA ILE A 34 9.20 6.83 -2.50
C ILE A 34 8.25 8.02 -2.41
N ALA A 35 6.93 7.77 -2.38
CA ALA A 35 5.93 8.82 -2.27
C ALA A 35 6.08 9.58 -0.95
N PHE A 36 6.35 8.90 0.16
CA PHE A 36 6.51 9.52 1.47
C PHE A 36 7.70 10.51 1.53
N LEU A 37 8.83 10.17 0.88
CA LEU A 37 10.06 10.96 0.95
C LEU A 37 10.08 12.20 0.05
N THR A 38 9.07 12.41 -0.79
CA THR A 38 9.06 13.50 -1.77
C THR A 38 8.09 14.62 -1.37
N SER A 39 8.47 15.87 -1.66
CA SER A 39 7.61 17.05 -1.51
C SER A 39 6.68 17.26 -2.70
N PHE A 40 6.78 16.44 -3.76
CA PHE A 40 6.04 16.61 -5.00
C PHE A 40 4.70 15.84 -4.99
N TRP A 41 3.84 16.09 -4.01
CA TRP A 41 2.46 15.59 -4.03
C TRP A 41 1.51 16.63 -4.60
N ILE A 42 1.60 17.84 -4.08
CA ILE A 42 0.72 18.95 -4.42
C ILE A 42 1.60 20.15 -4.76
N LYS A 43 1.30 20.77 -5.90
CA LYS A 43 1.85 22.07 -6.27
C LYS A 43 0.76 23.12 -6.10
N THR A 44 1.07 24.16 -5.32
CA THR A 44 0.27 25.38 -5.23
C THR A 44 1.07 26.55 -5.79
N ASN A 45 0.52 27.76 -5.73
CA ASN A 45 1.25 28.98 -6.10
C ASN A 45 2.45 29.23 -5.16
N ASP A 46 2.33 28.83 -3.90
CA ASP A 46 3.31 29.09 -2.85
C ASP A 46 4.48 28.08 -2.86
N GLY A 47 4.28 26.88 -3.44
CA GLY A 47 5.31 25.87 -3.48
C GLY A 47 4.85 24.44 -3.74
N TYR A 48 5.67 23.50 -3.29
CA TYR A 48 5.44 22.07 -3.35
C TYR A 48 5.28 21.49 -1.94
N TYR A 49 4.27 20.66 -1.77
CA TYR A 49 3.88 20.11 -0.49
C TYR A 49 3.81 18.59 -0.59
N GLY A 50 4.46 17.92 0.34
CA GLY A 50 4.36 16.47 0.53
C GLY A 50 4.31 16.11 2.02
N PRO A 51 4.16 14.80 2.33
CA PRO A 51 3.93 14.29 3.68
C PRO A 51 5.03 14.67 4.68
N LEU A 52 6.29 14.57 4.26
CA LEU A 52 7.44 14.83 5.13
C LEU A 52 8.05 16.23 4.92
N PHE A 53 8.07 16.69 3.68
CA PHE A 53 8.78 17.90 3.26
C PHE A 53 7.82 18.92 2.62
N ARG A 54 8.00 20.19 2.98
CA ARG A 54 7.35 21.35 2.34
C ARG A 54 8.44 22.23 1.74
N CYS A 55 8.32 22.54 0.46
CA CYS A 55 9.27 23.39 -0.28
C CYS A 55 8.55 24.63 -0.80
N GLU A 56 8.83 25.78 -0.20
CA GLU A 56 8.20 27.06 -0.54
C GLU A 56 9.09 27.89 -1.45
N LYS A 57 8.45 28.70 -2.31
CA LYS A 57 9.12 29.67 -3.16
C LYS A 57 9.04 31.04 -2.52
N TYR A 58 10.20 31.63 -2.25
CA TYR A 58 10.33 33.00 -1.78
C TYR A 58 10.90 33.88 -2.88
N PHE A 59 10.36 35.09 -3.01
CA PHE A 59 10.92 36.13 -3.84
C PHE A 59 11.96 36.90 -3.02
N ASP A 60 13.24 36.76 -3.37
CA ASP A 60 14.31 37.54 -2.74
C ASP A 60 14.42 38.89 -3.46
N SER A 61 13.94 39.94 -2.81
CA SER A 61 14.03 41.33 -3.29
C SER A 61 15.29 42.01 -2.74
N ASN A 62 16.46 41.42 -2.96
CA ASN A 62 17.73 42.06 -2.61
C ASN A 62 18.22 42.95 -3.76
N ASN A 63 17.78 44.21 -3.71
CA ASN A 63 18.37 45.44 -4.25
C ASN A 63 18.94 45.53 -5.68
N ASN A 64 18.79 44.52 -6.54
CA ASN A 64 19.03 44.66 -7.98
C ASN A 64 17.94 43.91 -8.74
N LEU A 65 17.52 44.45 -9.89
CA LEU A 65 16.36 44.12 -10.74
C LEU A 65 16.18 42.65 -11.19
N ILE A 66 16.94 41.70 -10.63
CA ILE A 66 16.84 40.27 -10.91
C ILE A 66 16.08 39.62 -9.75
N ILE A 67 14.81 39.31 -9.99
CA ILE A 67 13.99 38.51 -9.07
C ILE A 67 14.55 37.08 -9.09
N SER A 68 15.30 36.70 -8.05
CA SER A 68 15.73 35.32 -7.86
C SER A 68 14.68 34.56 -7.04
N ILE A 69 14.22 33.42 -7.56
CA ILE A 69 13.27 32.55 -6.86
C ILE A 69 14.10 31.61 -5.99
N LYS A 70 14.09 31.82 -4.67
CA LYS A 70 14.73 30.93 -3.72
C LYS A 70 13.72 29.87 -3.26
N THR A 71 14.07 28.60 -3.42
CA THR A 71 13.26 27.50 -2.89
C THR A 71 13.85 27.06 -1.55
N ILE A 72 13.07 27.13 -0.48
CA ILE A 72 13.49 26.70 0.85
C ILE A 72 12.63 25.50 1.24
N CYS A 73 13.29 24.38 1.55
CA CYS A 73 12.62 23.16 1.97
C CYS A 73 12.77 22.98 3.48
N HIS A 74 11.65 22.78 4.16
CA HIS A 74 11.59 22.51 5.59
C HIS A 74 11.18 21.05 5.82
N LEU A 75 11.98 20.37 6.65
CA LEU A 75 11.57 19.15 7.35
C LEU A 75 10.67 19.61 8.51
N ASN A 76 9.50 19.00 8.68
CA ASN A 76 8.42 19.44 9.59
C ASN A 76 7.39 20.41 9.00
N GLY A 77 6.74 20.01 7.90
CA GLY A 77 5.38 20.52 7.60
C GLY A 77 4.33 20.17 8.68
N PHE A 78 4.71 19.37 9.69
CA PHE A 78 3.85 18.77 10.69
C PHE A 78 3.12 19.72 11.65
N VAL A 79 3.66 20.91 11.96
CA VAL A 79 3.38 21.49 13.30
C VAL A 79 2.53 22.76 13.36
N TYR A 80 2.36 23.59 12.30
CA TYR A 80 1.80 24.93 12.55
C TYR A 80 0.77 25.52 11.57
N ASP A 81 0.27 24.78 10.60
CA ASP A 81 -0.71 25.34 9.64
C ASP A 81 -2.01 24.52 9.61
N ILE A 82 -3.09 25.07 10.19
CA ILE A 82 -4.42 24.44 10.26
C ILE A 82 -4.96 24.10 8.86
N ARG A 83 -4.52 24.82 7.82
CA ARG A 83 -4.87 24.56 6.41
C ARG A 83 -4.19 23.31 5.82
N ILE A 84 -3.16 22.78 6.49
CA ILE A 84 -2.30 21.68 6.03
C ILE A 84 -2.48 20.42 6.90
N PHE A 85 -3.44 20.41 7.83
CA PHE A 85 -3.74 19.26 8.68
C PHE A 85 -3.93 17.95 7.87
N SER A 86 -4.47 18.06 6.66
CA SER A 86 -4.62 16.96 5.71
C SER A 86 -3.29 16.27 5.40
N ILE A 87 -2.21 17.02 5.19
CA ILE A 87 -0.89 16.47 4.85
C ILE A 87 -0.28 15.73 6.05
N THR A 88 -0.36 16.32 7.26
CA THR A 88 0.10 15.65 8.48
C THR A 88 -0.63 14.32 8.71
N LEU A 89 -1.96 14.31 8.54
CA LEU A 89 -2.75 13.09 8.65
C LEU A 89 -2.34 12.07 7.58
N THR A 90 -2.12 12.49 6.33
CA THR A 90 -1.66 11.58 5.27
C THR A 90 -0.30 10.96 5.60
N ALA A 91 0.64 11.71 6.18
CA ALA A 91 1.93 11.19 6.60
C ALA A 91 1.79 10.07 7.64
N ILE A 92 0.96 10.29 8.67
CA ILE A 92 0.69 9.29 9.72
C ILE A 92 0.05 8.04 9.11
N LEU A 93 -0.94 8.21 8.23
CA LEU A 93 -1.63 7.10 7.59
C LEU A 93 -0.72 6.31 6.65
N ILE A 94 0.19 6.97 5.92
CA ILE A 94 1.20 6.30 5.08
C ILE A 94 2.15 5.48 5.95
N ILE A 95 2.62 6.03 7.07
CA ILE A 95 3.48 5.28 8.01
C ILE A 95 2.75 4.04 8.54
N LEU A 96 1.48 4.20 8.95
CA LEU A 96 0.66 3.10 9.41
C LEU A 96 0.47 2.03 8.32
N SER A 97 0.18 2.45 7.09
CA SER A 97 0.03 1.58 5.92
C SER A 97 1.31 0.75 5.67
N ILE A 98 2.48 1.40 5.70
CA ILE A 98 3.79 0.73 5.58
C ILE A 98 4.01 -0.30 6.70
N ILE A 99 3.72 0.05 7.96
CA ILE A 99 3.89 -0.88 9.09
C ILE A 99 3.00 -2.11 8.92
N LEU A 100 1.72 -1.91 8.58
CA LEU A 100 0.78 -3.00 8.34
C LEU A 100 1.20 -3.87 7.15
N ALA A 101 1.75 -3.27 6.10
CA ALA A 101 2.26 -4.01 4.95
C ALA A 101 3.46 -4.90 5.32
N PHE A 102 4.38 -4.42 6.16
CA PHE A 102 5.46 -5.26 6.69
C PHE A 102 4.94 -6.43 7.53
N ILE A 103 3.95 -6.19 8.40
CA ILE A 103 3.31 -7.26 9.18
C ILE A 103 2.64 -8.27 8.26
N SER A 104 1.97 -7.81 7.20
CA SER A 104 1.35 -8.66 6.18
C SER A 104 2.37 -9.54 5.44
N ILE A 105 3.54 -8.99 5.06
CA ILE A 105 4.64 -9.76 4.46
C ILE A 105 5.15 -10.84 5.42
N LEU A 106 5.33 -10.51 6.71
CA LEU A 106 5.79 -11.46 7.72
C LEU A 106 4.78 -12.60 7.93
N ILE A 107 3.50 -12.27 8.08
CA ILE A 107 2.45 -13.28 8.28
C ILE A 107 2.25 -14.13 7.02
N GLY A 108 2.23 -13.50 5.85
CA GLY A 108 2.11 -14.18 4.55
C GLY A 108 3.28 -15.13 4.30
N SER A 109 4.52 -14.74 4.61
CA SER A 109 5.70 -15.61 4.48
C SER A 109 5.70 -16.76 5.49
N LEU A 110 5.25 -16.54 6.72
CA LEU A 110 5.08 -17.60 7.73
C LEU A 110 4.07 -18.67 7.29
N SER A 111 3.09 -18.33 6.45
CA SER A 111 2.15 -19.31 5.89
C SER A 111 2.82 -20.39 5.04
N PHE A 112 3.99 -20.12 4.45
CA PHE A 112 4.73 -21.12 3.67
C PHE A 112 5.55 -22.07 4.55
N VAL A 113 6.08 -21.58 5.68
CA VAL A 113 7.02 -22.31 6.53
C VAL A 113 6.33 -23.37 7.40
N LYS A 114 5.07 -23.14 7.79
CA LYS A 114 4.35 -24.07 8.68
C LYS A 114 3.97 -25.35 7.95
N ASN A 115 4.08 -26.53 8.57
CA ASN A 115 3.71 -27.80 7.92
C ASN A 115 2.22 -28.15 8.00
N SER A 116 1.48 -27.58 8.97
CA SER A 116 0.05 -27.87 9.15
C SER A 116 -0.82 -27.01 8.24
N LEU A 117 -1.67 -27.64 7.42
CA LEU A 117 -2.61 -26.97 6.50
C LEU A 117 -3.56 -26.01 7.23
N THR A 118 -4.07 -26.38 8.41
CA THR A 118 -4.99 -25.54 9.20
C THR A 118 -4.34 -24.23 9.65
N ILE A 119 -3.05 -24.29 10.00
CA ILE A 119 -2.28 -23.14 10.45
C ILE A 119 -1.94 -22.23 9.25
N ARG A 120 -1.56 -22.82 8.11
CA ARG A 120 -1.31 -22.05 6.86
C ARG A 120 -2.55 -21.23 6.47
N TYR A 121 -3.72 -21.88 6.50
CA TYR A 121 -4.99 -21.27 6.17
C TYR A 121 -5.32 -20.06 7.07
N ARG A 122 -5.15 -20.20 8.39
CA ARG A 122 -5.39 -19.09 9.34
C ARG A 122 -4.45 -17.91 9.11
N TYR A 123 -3.16 -18.14 8.87
CA TYR A 123 -2.22 -17.07 8.57
C TYR A 123 -2.55 -16.36 7.24
N TRP A 124 -2.99 -17.10 6.23
CA TRP A 124 -3.44 -16.50 4.97
C TRP A 124 -4.68 -15.61 5.19
N LEU A 125 -5.64 -16.07 5.98
CA LEU A 125 -6.82 -15.28 6.35
C LEU A 125 -6.44 -13.98 7.09
N TYR A 126 -5.49 -14.05 8.04
CA TYR A 126 -4.98 -12.83 8.69
C TYR A 126 -4.29 -11.87 7.71
N THR A 127 -3.57 -12.40 6.72
CA THR A 127 -2.95 -11.61 5.65
C THR A 127 -4.03 -10.87 4.85
N ILE A 128 -5.11 -11.54 4.47
CA ILE A 128 -6.25 -10.94 3.74
C ILE A 128 -6.89 -9.81 4.54
N ILE A 129 -7.13 -10.02 5.84
CA ILE A 129 -7.70 -8.99 6.71
C ILE A 129 -6.77 -7.76 6.77
N LEU A 130 -5.46 -7.96 6.93
CA LEU A 130 -4.49 -6.86 6.92
C LEU A 130 -4.48 -6.12 5.59
N LEU A 131 -4.49 -6.84 4.46
CA LEU A 131 -4.57 -6.25 3.12
C LEU A 131 -5.82 -5.39 2.95
N LEU A 132 -6.97 -5.83 3.48
CA LEU A 132 -8.21 -5.06 3.46
C LEU A 132 -8.06 -3.74 4.23
N PHE A 133 -7.50 -3.77 5.43
CA PHE A 133 -7.24 -2.56 6.22
C PHE A 133 -6.30 -1.59 5.49
N ILE A 134 -5.22 -2.11 4.88
CA ILE A 134 -4.28 -1.29 4.10
C ILE A 134 -5.00 -0.63 2.92
N CYS A 135 -5.80 -1.37 2.15
CA CYS A 135 -6.56 -0.81 1.02
C CYS A 135 -7.50 0.32 1.45
N ILE A 136 -8.19 0.16 2.58
CA ILE A 136 -9.10 1.19 3.11
C ILE A 136 -8.32 2.46 3.47
N ILE A 137 -7.15 2.32 4.12
CA ILE A 137 -6.29 3.46 4.48
C ILE A 137 -5.81 4.20 3.23
N ASP A 138 -5.31 3.46 2.25
CA ASP A 138 -4.80 4.01 0.99
C ASP A 138 -5.90 4.73 0.19
N TRP A 139 -7.08 4.12 0.04
CA TRP A 139 -8.23 4.77 -0.61
C TRP A 139 -8.67 6.02 0.14
N PHE A 140 -8.65 6.00 1.47
CA PHE A 140 -8.97 7.17 2.25
C PHE A 140 -7.98 8.31 1.97
N ILE A 141 -6.67 8.05 1.89
CA ILE A 141 -5.65 9.05 1.53
C ILE A 141 -5.94 9.63 0.13
N LEU A 142 -6.21 8.77 -0.86
CA LEU A 142 -6.49 9.19 -2.23
C LEU A 142 -7.72 10.10 -2.33
N ILE A 143 -8.73 9.90 -1.50
CA ILE A 143 -9.93 10.74 -1.49
C ILE A 143 -9.69 12.02 -0.69
N LEU A 144 -9.02 11.91 0.45
CA LEU A 144 -8.81 13.01 1.41
C LEU A 144 -8.03 14.18 0.80
N ILE A 145 -7.00 13.89 0.00
CA ILE A 145 -6.13 14.92 -0.60
C ILE A 145 -6.92 15.84 -1.56
N PRO A 146 -7.51 15.35 -2.67
CA PRO A 146 -8.23 16.21 -3.59
C PRO A 146 -9.43 16.90 -2.95
N LEU A 147 -10.11 16.25 -2.00
CA LEU A 147 -11.25 16.82 -1.28
C LEU A 147 -10.85 18.05 -0.45
N ASN A 148 -9.72 17.99 0.28
CA ASN A 148 -9.27 19.08 1.12
C ASN A 148 -8.70 20.27 0.34
N TYR A 149 -8.17 20.03 -0.87
CA TYR A 149 -7.60 21.09 -1.70
C TYR A 149 -8.57 21.60 -2.78
N HIS A 150 -9.80 21.07 -2.87
CA HIS A 150 -10.78 21.43 -3.90
C HIS A 150 -11.09 22.94 -3.98
N GLN A 151 -10.92 23.68 -2.89
CA GLN A 151 -11.17 25.13 -2.83
C GLN A 151 -9.97 25.99 -3.25
N GLN A 152 -8.79 25.39 -3.48
CA GLN A 152 -7.56 26.10 -3.85
C GLN A 152 -7.18 25.77 -5.30
N ILE A 153 -6.36 26.62 -5.93
CA ILE A 153 -5.72 26.27 -7.21
C ILE A 153 -4.55 25.34 -6.89
N TYR A 154 -4.71 24.06 -7.18
CA TYR A 154 -3.68 23.05 -6.95
C TYR A 154 -3.47 22.16 -8.18
N HIS A 155 -2.26 21.61 -8.29
CA HIS A 155 -1.93 20.58 -9.26
C HIS A 155 -1.33 19.37 -8.56
N LEU A 156 -1.98 18.21 -8.73
CA LEU A 156 -1.43 16.93 -8.31
C LEU A 156 -0.14 16.66 -9.08
N GLN A 157 0.86 16.18 -8.35
CA GLN A 157 2.20 15.93 -8.86
C GLN A 157 2.48 14.42 -8.89
N TRP A 158 3.63 14.02 -9.43
CA TRP A 158 3.98 12.62 -9.69
C TRP A 158 3.95 11.72 -8.44
N ALA A 159 4.21 12.25 -7.24
CA ALA A 159 4.18 11.43 -6.03
C ALA A 159 2.76 10.92 -5.71
N TYR A 160 1.74 11.73 -6.02
CA TYR A 160 0.35 11.30 -5.90
C TYR A 160 0.04 10.16 -6.88
N VAL A 161 0.58 10.22 -8.10
CA VAL A 161 0.45 9.14 -9.10
C VAL A 161 1.15 7.86 -8.63
N ILE A 162 2.32 7.98 -8.00
CA ILE A 162 3.01 6.83 -7.39
C ILE A 162 2.19 6.24 -6.25
N HIS A 163 1.54 7.07 -5.43
CA HIS A 163 0.64 6.57 -4.40
C HIS A 163 -0.55 5.82 -5.02
N CYS A 164 -1.17 6.35 -6.08
CA CYS A 164 -2.20 5.61 -6.84
C CYS A 164 -1.70 4.25 -7.33
N LEU A 165 -0.46 4.18 -7.83
CA LEU A 165 0.15 2.92 -8.28
C LEU A 165 0.36 1.96 -7.11
N ALA A 166 0.83 2.45 -5.96
CA ALA A 166 0.95 1.65 -4.74
C ALA A 166 -0.41 1.08 -4.31
N THR A 167 -1.46 1.89 -4.38
CA THR A 167 -2.83 1.48 -4.05
C THR A 167 -3.38 0.45 -5.04
N LEU A 168 -3.00 0.54 -6.31
CA LEU A 168 -3.34 -0.46 -7.32
C LEU A 168 -2.68 -1.81 -7.00
N PHE A 169 -1.39 -1.82 -6.65
CA PHE A 169 -0.68 -3.06 -6.29
C PHE A 169 -1.29 -3.74 -5.06
N ILE A 170 -1.65 -2.98 -4.02
CA ILE A 170 -2.25 -3.57 -2.82
C ILE A 170 -3.68 -4.04 -3.08
N SER A 171 -4.46 -3.32 -3.91
CA SER A 171 -5.81 -3.74 -4.30
C SER A 171 -5.78 -5.04 -5.12
N LEU A 172 -4.86 -5.15 -6.09
CA LEU A 172 -4.64 -6.39 -6.85
C LEU A 172 -4.21 -7.54 -5.94
N SER A 173 -3.33 -7.27 -4.97
CA SER A 173 -2.89 -8.25 -3.99
C SER A 173 -4.06 -8.78 -3.14
N LEU A 174 -4.95 -7.89 -2.70
CA LEU A 174 -6.16 -8.26 -1.96
C LEU A 174 -7.09 -9.15 -2.79
N ILE A 175 -7.40 -8.74 -4.02
CA ILE A 175 -8.28 -9.51 -4.93
C ILE A 175 -7.68 -10.89 -5.18
N ALA A 176 -6.39 -10.96 -5.52
CA ALA A 176 -5.69 -12.22 -5.74
C ALA A 176 -5.68 -13.10 -4.48
N ALA A 177 -5.47 -12.52 -3.29
CA ALA A 177 -5.44 -13.26 -2.04
C ALA A 177 -6.82 -13.84 -1.66
N ILE A 178 -7.91 -13.10 -1.91
CA ILE A 178 -9.28 -13.59 -1.71
C ILE A 178 -9.59 -14.72 -2.69
N LEU A 179 -9.25 -14.58 -3.98
CA LEU A 179 -9.45 -15.64 -4.96
C LEU A 179 -8.67 -16.92 -4.59
N LEU A 180 -7.43 -16.76 -4.14
CA LEU A 180 -6.60 -17.86 -3.65
C LEU A 180 -7.21 -18.56 -2.43
N HIS A 181 -7.76 -17.80 -1.49
CA HIS A 181 -8.39 -18.34 -0.29
C HIS A 181 -9.56 -19.27 -0.64
N ASN A 182 -10.41 -18.84 -1.57
CA ASN A 182 -11.53 -19.66 -2.04
C ASN A 182 -11.04 -20.94 -2.74
N THR A 183 -9.90 -20.90 -3.42
CA THR A 183 -9.30 -22.12 -4.03
C THR A 183 -8.65 -23.04 -3.01
N ASP A 184 -8.05 -22.49 -1.95
CA ASP A 184 -7.47 -23.26 -0.84
C ASP A 184 -8.57 -23.97 -0.02
N ASP A 185 -9.73 -23.35 0.16
CA ASP A 185 -10.88 -23.93 0.87
C ASP A 185 -11.38 -25.23 0.22
N ILE A 186 -11.49 -25.22 -1.12
CA ILE A 186 -11.88 -26.41 -1.89
C ILE A 186 -10.86 -27.54 -1.67
N GLN A 187 -9.56 -27.21 -1.66
CA GLN A 187 -8.50 -28.21 -1.41
C GLN A 187 -8.48 -28.72 0.02
N TYR A 188 -8.79 -27.87 1.00
CA TYR A 188 -8.84 -28.24 2.40
C TYR A 188 -9.96 -29.26 2.67
N ILE A 189 -11.15 -29.04 2.10
CA ILE A 189 -12.28 -29.98 2.16
C ILE A 189 -11.91 -31.31 1.49
N GLU A 190 -11.37 -31.26 0.26
CA GLU A 190 -10.90 -32.46 -0.46
C GLU A 190 -9.76 -33.21 0.27
N GLY A 191 -8.98 -32.53 1.12
CA GLY A 191 -7.92 -33.13 1.92
C GLY A 191 -8.44 -33.87 3.16
N ILE A 192 -9.46 -33.30 3.81
CA ILE A 192 -10.11 -33.92 4.97
C ILE A 192 -10.83 -35.21 4.53
N ASP A 193 -11.58 -35.17 3.43
CA ASP A 193 -12.36 -36.31 2.93
C ASP A 193 -11.50 -37.53 2.54
N VAL A 194 -10.24 -37.33 2.16
CA VAL A 194 -9.31 -38.43 1.90
C VAL A 194 -8.79 -39.03 3.21
N SER A 195 -8.49 -38.19 4.21
CA SER A 195 -7.99 -38.65 5.51
C SER A 195 -9.03 -39.41 6.35
N THR A 196 -10.33 -39.18 6.11
CA THR A 196 -11.43 -39.91 6.76
C THR A 196 -11.77 -41.22 6.08
N ASN A 197 -11.46 -41.38 4.78
CA ASN A 197 -11.68 -42.62 4.03
C ASN A 197 -10.52 -43.62 4.13
N GLU A 198 -9.37 -43.21 4.67
CA GLU A 198 -8.22 -44.09 4.96
C GLU A 198 -8.23 -44.66 6.40
N LYS A 199 -9.33 -44.48 7.16
CA LYS A 199 -9.57 -45.13 8.44
C LYS A 199 -10.69 -46.16 8.31
#